data_AF-D2JW19-F1
#
_entry.id   AF-D2JW19-F1
#
_cell.length_a   1.000
_cell.length_b   1.000
_cell.length_c   1.000
_cell.angle_alpha   90.00
_cell.angle_beta   90.00
_cell.angle_gamma   90.00
#
_symmetry.space_group_name_H-M   'P 1'
#
loop_
_entity.id
_entity.type
_entity.pdbx_description
1 polymer ?
#
loop_
_entity_poly.entity_id
_entity_poly.type
_entity_poly.pdbx_seq_one_letter_code
_entity_poly.pdbx_strand_id
1 'polypeptide(L)' 'EALAKEVIATLETKESHFAPIYPDELSLKDKITTVAKEIYGADGVQFAGSALKQLDKIEEMGFGKLPV' A
#
# COMPACT_ATOMS: atom_id res chain seq x y z
N GLU A 1 19.75 21.92 -16.01
CA GLU A 1 19.02 23.05 -15.41
C GLU A 1 17.49 22.95 -15.53
N ALA A 2 16.93 22.53 -16.67
CA ALA A 2 15.48 22.45 -16.86
C ALA A 2 14.73 21.66 -15.75
N LEU A 3 15.21 20.46 -15.41
CA LEU A 3 14.60 19.64 -14.33
C LEU A 3 14.54 20.37 -12.98
N ALA A 4 15.61 21.09 -12.61
CA ALA A 4 15.65 21.79 -11.33
C ALA A 4 14.62 22.93 -11.26
N LYS A 5 14.42 23.67 -12.36
CA LYS A 5 13.40 24.71 -12.45
C LYS A 5 11.99 24.15 -12.32
N GLU A 6 11.71 23.02 -12.98
CA GLU A 6 10.40 22.34 -12.89
C GLU A 6 10.11 21.79 -11.49
N VAL A 7 11.12 21.27 -10.80
CA VAL A 7 10.97 20.80 -9.41
C VAL A 7 10.66 21.98 -8.48
N ILE A 8 11.39 23.10 -8.58
CA ILE A 8 11.13 24.30 -7.78
C ILE A 8 9.71 24.83 -8.04
N ALA A 9 9.32 24.97 -9.31
CA ALA A 9 7.98 25.41 -9.67
C ALA A 9 6.89 24.48 -9.11
N THR A 10 7.13 23.16 -9.13
CA THR A 10 6.21 22.18 -8.53
C THR A 10 6.06 22.37 -7.02
N LEU A 11 7.18 22.59 -6.31
CA LEU A 11 7.18 22.84 -4.86
C LEU A 11 6.47 24.15 -4.49
N GLU A 12 6.58 25.18 -5.33
CA GLU A 12 5.97 26.50 -5.08
C GLU A 12 4.47 26.56 -5.42
N THR A 13 4.00 25.76 -6.38
CA THR A 13 2.65 25.90 -6.96
C THR A 13 1.71 24.74 -6.71
N LYS A 14 2.20 23.57 -6.29
CA LYS A 14 1.37 22.38 -6.03
C LYS A 14 1.44 21.96 -4.58
N GLU A 15 0.28 21.87 -3.94
CA GLU A 15 0.15 21.31 -2.61
C GLU A 15 0.31 19.77 -2.65
N SER A 16 1.01 19.24 -1.65
CA SER A 16 1.16 17.79 -1.48
C SER A 16 0.10 17.27 -0.51
N HIS A 17 -0.70 16.31 -0.97
CA HIS A 17 -1.64 15.55 -0.13
C HIS A 17 -1.15 14.12 0.06
N PHE A 18 0.13 13.97 0.36
CA PHE A 18 0.72 12.65 0.58
C PHE A 18 0.00 11.90 1.71
N ALA A 19 -0.44 10.69 1.41
CA ALA A 19 -0.94 9.72 2.38
C ALA A 19 -0.55 8.31 1.91
N PRO A 20 -0.30 7.37 2.83
CA PRO A 20 -0.24 5.94 2.49
C PRO A 20 -1.53 5.49 1.82
N ILE A 21 -1.43 4.51 0.93
CA ILE A 21 -2.59 3.97 0.20
C ILE A 21 -3.52 3.11 1.07
N TYR A 22 -3.10 2.78 2.29
CA TYR A 22 -3.91 2.08 3.28
C TYR A 22 -3.51 2.48 4.72
N PRO A 23 -4.44 2.39 5.69
CA PRO A 23 -4.13 2.48 7.12
C PRO A 23 -3.58 1.15 7.69
N ASP A 24 -2.84 1.22 8.80
CA ASP A 24 -2.21 0.04 9.44
C ASP A 24 -3.23 -0.94 10.02
N GLU A 25 -4.47 -0.50 10.27
CA GLU A 25 -5.57 -1.30 10.81
C GLU A 25 -6.21 -2.24 9.79
N LEU A 26 -5.91 -2.11 8.49
CA LEU A 26 -6.39 -3.07 7.50
C LEU A 26 -5.85 -4.47 7.79
N SER A 27 -6.65 -5.49 7.46
CA SER A 27 -6.18 -6.88 7.47
C SER A 27 -5.01 -7.04 6.50
N LEU A 28 -4.13 -8.01 6.73
CA LEU A 28 -3.02 -8.28 5.81
C LEU A 28 -3.51 -8.62 4.40
N LYS A 29 -4.67 -9.29 4.29
CA LYS A 29 -5.31 -9.61 3.01
C LYS A 29 -5.74 -8.34 2.28
N ASP A 30 -6.33 -7.39 3.00
CA ASP A 30 -6.77 -6.12 2.43
C ASP A 30 -5.58 -5.25 2.04
N LYS A 31 -4.52 -5.19 2.86
CA LYS A 31 -3.27 -4.49 2.52
C LYS A 31 -2.67 -5.00 1.21
N ILE A 32 -2.52 -6.32 1.07
CA ILE A 32 -2.02 -6.96 -0.16
C ILE A 32 -2.92 -6.60 -1.36
N THR A 33 -4.24 -6.64 -1.16
CA THR A 33 -5.21 -6.35 -2.22
C THR A 33 -5.16 -4.88 -2.64
N THR A 34 -5.02 -3.95 -1.71
CA THR A 34 -4.89 -2.51 -1.99
C THR A 34 -3.65 -2.22 -2.83
N VAL A 35 -2.50 -2.80 -2.51
CA VAL A 35 -1.29 -2.65 -3.33
C VAL A 35 -1.53 -3.20 -4.75
N ALA A 36 -2.11 -4.40 -4.85
CA ALA A 36 -2.36 -5.03 -6.15
C ALA A 36 -3.31 -4.20 -7.03
N LYS A 37 -4.36 -3.61 -6.45
CA LYS A 37 -5.34 -2.80 -7.17
C LYS A 37 -4.83 -1.40 -7.52
N GLU A 38 -4.36 -0.66 -6.53
CA GLU A 38 -4.04 0.76 -6.67
C GLU A 38 -2.70 0.99 -7.37
N ILE A 39 -1.71 0.11 -7.15
CA ILE A 39 -0.35 0.28 -7.69
C ILE A 39 -0.14 -0.57 -8.95
N TYR A 40 -0.58 -1.83 -8.93
CA TYR A 40 -0.38 -2.73 -10.08
C TYR A 40 -1.56 -2.79 -11.05
N GLY A 41 -2.71 -2.18 -10.71
CA GLY A 41 -3.89 -2.17 -11.59
C GLY A 41 -4.55 -3.54 -11.75
N ALA A 42 -4.40 -4.45 -10.78
CA ALA A 42 -5.02 -5.77 -10.82
C ALA A 42 -6.52 -5.69 -10.46
N ASP A 43 -7.33 -6.60 -11.00
CA ASP A 43 -8.75 -6.71 -10.63
C ASP A 43 -8.95 -7.21 -9.18
N GLY A 44 -7.96 -7.95 -8.65
CA GLY A 44 -7.97 -8.50 -7.31
C GLY A 44 -6.81 -9.44 -7.06
N VAL A 45 -6.84 -10.11 -5.90
CA VAL A 45 -5.81 -11.05 -5.48
C VAL A 45 -6.45 -12.39 -5.17
N GLN A 46 -5.83 -13.47 -5.65
CA GLN A 46 -6.26 -14.83 -5.37
C GLN A 46 -5.23 -15.49 -4.45
N PHE A 47 -5.68 -15.89 -3.26
CA PHE A 47 -4.81 -16.47 -2.25
C PHE A 47 -4.88 -18.00 -2.29
N ALA A 48 -3.73 -18.65 -2.33
CA ALA A 48 -3.66 -20.09 -2.09
C ALA A 48 -4.10 -20.42 -0.65
N GLY A 49 -4.67 -21.61 -0.43
CA GLY A 49 -5.13 -22.03 0.90
C GLY A 49 -4.03 -22.05 1.96
N SER A 50 -2.78 -22.35 1.57
CA SER A 50 -1.62 -22.25 2.45
C SER A 50 -1.30 -20.80 2.86
N ALA A 51 -1.43 -19.86 1.91
CA ALA A 51 -1.19 -18.44 2.16
C ALA A 51 -2.24 -17.88 3.13
N LEU A 52 -3.52 -18.23 2.95
CA LEU A 52 -4.57 -17.82 3.89
C LEU A 52 -4.27 -18.25 5.33
N LYS A 53 -3.91 -19.52 5.53
CA LYS A 53 -3.53 -20.05 6.86
C LYS A 53 -2.33 -19.34 7.46
N GLN A 54 -1.35 -18.98 6.63
CA GLN A 54 -0.17 -18.23 7.09
C GLN A 54 -0.54 -16.80 7.49
N LEU A 55 -1.35 -16.10 6.69
CA LEU A 55 -1.80 -14.75 7.01
C LEU A 55 -2.60 -14.73 8.31
N ASP A 56 -3.53 -15.66 8.49
CA ASP A 56 -4.32 -15.77 9.71
C ASP A 56 -3.41 -15.98 10.95
N LYS A 57 -2.41 -16.87 10.84
CA LYS A 57 -1.42 -17.09 11.90
C LYS A 57 -0.59 -15.84 12.22
N ILE A 58 -0.19 -15.07 11.20
CA ILE A 58 0.58 -13.85 11.39
C ILE A 58 -0.25 -12.79 12.11
N GLU A 59 -1.55 -12.68 11.79
CA GLU A 59 -2.46 -11.80 12.51
C GLU A 59 -2.67 -12.24 13.96
N GLU A 60 -2.85 -13.54 14.22
CA GLU A 60 -2.95 -14.11 15.58
C GLU A 60 -1.70 -13.85 16.43
N MET A 61 -0.52 -13.81 15.81
CA MET A 61 0.74 -13.47 16.48
C MET A 61 0.87 -11.97 16.81
N GLY A 62 -0.12 -11.15 16.43
CA GLY A 62 -0.14 -9.70 16.70
C GLY A 62 0.58 -8.87 15.64
N PHE A 63 0.98 -9.47 14.51
CA PHE A 63 1.72 -8.78 13.45
C PHE A 63 0.81 -8.19 12.35
N GLY A 64 -0.51 -8.29 12.50
CA GLY A 64 -1.46 -7.81 11.48
C GLY A 64 -1.38 -6.31 11.20
N LYS A 65 -0.86 -5.52 12.14
CA LYS A 65 -0.68 -4.07 11.99
C LYS A 65 0.60 -3.67 11.27
N LEU A 66 1.48 -4.61 10.95
CA LEU A 66 2.68 -4.31 10.17
C LEU A 66 2.33 -4.02 8.70
N PRO A 67 3.13 -3.20 8.00
CA PRO A 67 2.95 -2.95 6.58
C PRO A 67 3.29 -4.20 5.74
N VAL A 68 2.76 -4.22 4.53
CA VAL A 68 2.98 -5.23 3.48
C VAL A 68 3.79 -4.62 2.35
#